data_AF-A0A7I0JI52-F1
#
_entry.id   AF-A0A7I0JI52-F1
#
_cell.length_a   1.000
_cell.length_b   1.000
_cell.length_c   1.000
_cell.angle_alpha   90.00
_cell.angle_beta   90.00
_cell.angle_gamma   90.00
#
_symmetry.space_group_name_H-M   'P 1'
#
loop_
_entity.id
_entity.type
_entity.pdbx_description
1 polymer ?
#
loop_
_entity_poly.entity_id
_entity_poly.type
_entity_poly.pdbx_seq_one_letter_code
_entity_poly.pdbx_strand_id
1 'polypeptide(L)'
;MSTTFWIIIAGAVATYLTRVGGHLVISRFDNVHPRVEAGLNAVPAAVLTTLVAPAALGAGPAEWAALIVAAAVSLRGGLMSMFLAGAAVLILARQFAG
;
A
#
# COMPACT_ATOMS: atom_id res chain seq x y z
N MET A 1 18.47 9.58 -27.10
CA MET A 1 18.07 9.49 -25.67
C MET A 1 16.92 8.49 -25.57
N SER A 2 17.04 7.47 -24.71
CA SER A 2 16.04 6.39 -24.62
C SER A 2 14.70 6.91 -24.08
N THR A 3 13.58 6.35 -24.56
CA THR A 3 12.22 6.65 -24.05
C THR A 3 12.14 6.49 -22.52
N THR A 4 12.85 5.52 -21.95
CA THR A 4 12.94 5.30 -20.50
C THR A 4 13.48 6.53 -19.76
N PHE A 5 14.45 7.23 -20.33
CA PHE A 5 15.03 8.43 -19.72
C PHE A 5 13.96 9.53 -19.57
N TRP A 6 13.17 9.77 -20.63
CA TRP A 6 12.08 10.74 -20.59
C TRP A 6 10.95 10.33 -19.65
N ILE A 7 10.62 9.03 -19.57
CA ILE A 7 9.63 8.52 -18.61
C ILE A 7 10.06 8.78 -17.16
N ILE A 8 11.33 8.52 -16.83
CA ILE A 8 11.86 8.75 -15.48
C ILE A 8 11.80 10.23 -15.14
N ILE A 9 12.26 11.12 -16.04
CA ILE A 9 12.24 12.56 -15.80
C ILE A 9 10.80 13.08 -15.66
N ALA A 10 9.90 12.66 -16.55
CA ALA A 10 8.49 13.05 -16.47
C ALA A 10 7.83 12.57 -15.17
N GLY A 11 8.09 11.31 -14.76
CA GLY A 11 7.59 10.76 -13.51
C GLY A 11 8.14 11.49 -12.28
N ALA A 12 9.43 11.86 -12.30
CA ALA A 12 10.06 12.64 -11.24
C ALA A 12 9.43 14.03 -11.10
N VAL A 13 9.25 14.74 -12.23
CA VAL A 13 8.59 16.05 -12.26
C VAL A 13 7.15 15.95 -11.77
N ALA A 14 6.37 14.98 -12.25
CA ALA A 14 4.99 14.77 -11.82
C ALA A 14 4.90 14.48 -10.31
N THR A 15 5.80 13.65 -9.77
CA THR A 15 5.85 13.33 -8.33
C THR A 15 6.19 14.55 -7.49
N TYR A 16 7.12 15.39 -7.95
CA TYR A 16 7.49 16.59 -7.23
C TYR A 16 6.36 17.63 -7.25
N LEU A 17 5.72 17.81 -8.41
CA LEU A 17 4.58 18.71 -8.58
C LEU A 17 3.39 18.32 -7.69
N THR A 18 3.05 17.04 -7.59
CA THR A 18 1.94 16.59 -6.72
C THR A 18 2.26 16.81 -5.24
N ARG A 19 3.52 16.63 -4.84
CA ARG A 19 3.98 16.88 -3.47
C ARG A 19 3.93 18.35 -3.09
N VAL A 20 4.51 19.21 -3.93
CA VAL A 20 4.52 20.66 -3.70
C VAL A 20 3.12 21.23 -3.81
N GLY A 21 2.33 20.80 -4.81
CA GLY A 21 0.95 21.23 -4.98
C GLY A 21 0.09 20.94 -3.74
N GLY A 22 0.17 19.74 -3.17
CA GLY A 22 -0.52 19.42 -1.92
C GLY A 22 -0.09 20.30 -0.75
N HIS A 23 1.21 20.54 -0.60
CA HIS A 23 1.72 21.40 0.47
C HIS A 23 1.26 22.86 0.32
N LEU A 24 1.32 23.42 -0.89
CA LEU A 24 0.90 24.80 -1.20
C LEU A 24 -0.60 25.01 -0.98
N VAL A 25 -1.41 24.01 -1.32
CA VAL A 25 -2.87 24.07 -1.10
C VAL A 25 -3.16 24.09 0.39
N ILE A 26 -2.54 23.20 1.17
CA ILE A 26 -2.76 23.12 2.62
C ILE A 26 -2.20 24.36 3.33
N SER A 27 -1.05 24.89 2.91
CA SER A 27 -0.44 26.08 3.50
C SER A 27 -1.25 27.37 3.30
N ARG A 28 -2.27 27.35 2.43
CA ARG A 28 -3.16 28.50 2.21
C ARG A 28 -4.34 28.54 3.20
N PHE A 29 -4.57 27.48 3.95
CA PHE A 29 -5.59 27.42 4.99
C PHE A 29 -4.95 27.58 6.37
N ASP A 30 -5.29 28.66 7.08
CA ASP A 30 -4.80 28.89 8.45
C ASP A 30 -5.38 27.88 9.46
N ASN A 31 -6.59 27.37 9.19
CA ASN A 31 -7.25 26.33 9.97
C ASN A 31 -7.94 25.33 9.03
N VAL A 32 -7.61 24.04 9.16
CA VAL A 32 -8.24 22.97 8.40
C VAL A 32 -9.54 22.56 9.09
N HIS A 33 -10.65 22.49 8.35
CA HIS A 33 -11.93 22.08 8.92
C HIS A 33 -11.87 20.62 9.41
N PRO A 34 -12.46 20.26 10.58
CA PRO A 34 -12.33 18.92 11.18
C PRO A 34 -12.68 17.75 10.26
N ARG A 35 -13.65 17.95 9.35
CA ARG A 35 -14.03 16.93 8.34
C ARG A 35 -12.93 16.67 7.31
N VAL A 36 -12.19 17.70 6.91
CA VAL A 36 -11.11 17.58 5.93
C VAL A 36 -9.90 16.90 6.59
N GLU A 37 -9.56 17.30 7.81
CA GLU A 37 -8.50 16.65 8.59
C GLU A 37 -8.77 15.17 8.83
N ALA A 38 -10.01 14.82 9.24
CA ALA A 38 -10.42 13.43 9.37
C ALA A 38 -10.30 12.65 8.05
N GLY A 39 -10.65 13.28 6.93
CA GLY A 39 -10.46 12.71 5.60
C GLY A 39 -8.98 12.46 5.28
N LEU A 40 -8.11 13.45 5.49
CA LEU A 40 -6.66 13.31 5.26
C LEU A 40 -6.05 12.20 6.13
N ASN A 41 -6.45 12.09 7.39
CA ASN A 41 -5.98 11.04 8.30
C ASN A 41 -6.41 9.64 7.86
N ALA A 42 -7.50 9.52 7.10
CA ALA A 42 -7.98 8.25 6.54
C ALA A 42 -7.29 7.85 5.22
N VAL A 43 -6.66 8.80 4.51
CA VAL A 43 -6.04 8.56 3.19
C VAL A 43 -4.98 7.44 3.22
N PRO A 44 -4.03 7.38 4.17
CA PRO A 44 -3.01 6.34 4.18
C PRO A 44 -3.60 4.93 4.27
N ALA A 45 -4.59 4.75 5.15
CA ALA A 45 -5.28 3.47 5.30
C ALA A 45 -6.04 3.10 4.03
N ALA A 46 -6.72 4.06 3.39
CA ALA A 46 -7.44 3.84 2.14
C ALA A 46 -6.50 3.40 1.00
N VAL A 47 -5.37 4.09 0.81
CA VAL A 47 -4.40 3.77 -0.25
C VAL A 47 -3.78 2.38 -0.04
N LEU A 48 -3.39 2.03 1.18
CA LEU A 48 -2.86 0.70 1.46
C LEU A 48 -3.92 -0.39 1.19
N THR A 49 -5.18 -0.12 1.54
CA THR A 49 -6.28 -1.04 1.30
C THR A 49 -6.55 -1.22 -0.19
N THR A 50 -6.50 -0.16 -1.00
CA THR A 50 -6.73 -0.26 -2.46
C THR A 50 -5.60 -0.99 -3.18
N LEU A 51 -4.38 -1.01 -2.64
CA LEU A 51 -3.29 -1.82 -3.18
C LEU A 51 -3.50 -3.32 -2.89
N VAL A 52 -4.01 -3.66 -1.70
CA VAL A 52 -4.16 -5.06 -1.27
C VAL A 52 -5.47 -5.69 -1.75
N ALA A 53 -6.57 -4.93 -1.77
CA ALA A 53 -7.90 -5.42 -2.14
C ALA A 53 -7.96 -6.16 -3.49
N PRO A 54 -7.47 -5.62 -4.62
CA PRO A 54 -7.51 -6.35 -5.89
C PRO A 54 -6.64 -7.61 -5.87
N ALA A 55 -5.49 -7.59 -5.17
CA ALA A 55 -4.64 -8.76 -5.01
C ALA A 55 -5.34 -9.86 -4.19
N ALA A 56 -6.12 -9.49 -3.17
CA ALA A 56 -6.91 -10.42 -2.37
C ALA A 56 -8.14 -10.96 -3.11
N LEU A 57 -8.78 -10.15 -3.96
CA LEU A 57 -9.94 -10.60 -4.76
C LEU A 57 -9.53 -11.55 -5.90
N GLY A 58 -8.36 -11.34 -6.50
CA GLY A 58 -7.79 -12.24 -7.51
C GLY A 58 -6.97 -13.40 -6.95
N ALA A 59 -6.91 -13.56 -5.63
CA ALA A 59 -6.08 -14.56 -4.95
C ALA A 59 -6.65 -15.97 -5.09
N GLY A 60 -5.76 -16.96 -5.26
CA GLY A 60 -6.11 -18.37 -5.16
C GLY A 60 -6.22 -18.84 -3.70
N PRO A 61 -6.61 -20.11 -3.47
CA PRO A 61 -6.74 -20.68 -2.12
C PRO A 61 -5.44 -20.61 -1.31
N ALA A 62 -4.29 -20.77 -1.96
CA ALA A 62 -2.97 -20.69 -1.34
C ALA A 62 -2.65 -19.25 -0.85
N GLU A 63 -2.95 -18.26 -1.68
CA GLU A 63 -2.78 -16.84 -1.35
C GLU A 63 -3.73 -16.42 -0.22
N TRP A 64 -4.97 -16.91 -0.21
CA TRP A 64 -5.92 -16.66 0.89
C TRP A 64 -5.43 -17.24 2.22
N ALA A 65 -4.89 -18.47 2.21
CA ALA A 65 -4.30 -19.07 3.42
C ALA A 65 -3.14 -18.22 3.97
N ALA A 66 -2.25 -17.76 3.08
CA ALA A 66 -1.15 -16.88 3.45
C ALA A 66 -1.63 -15.54 4.01
N LEU A 67 -2.64 -14.93 3.40
CA LEU A 67 -3.24 -13.66 3.87
C LEU A 67 -3.88 -13.82 5.25
N ILE A 68 -4.63 -14.90 5.50
CA ILE A 68 -5.27 -15.17 6.79
C ILE A 68 -4.21 -15.35 7.89
N VAL A 69 -3.15 -16.13 7.62
CA VAL A 69 -2.08 -16.33 8.60
C VAL A 69 -1.31 -15.03 8.84
N ALA A 70 -1.00 -14.26 7.80
CA ALA A 70 -0.35 -12.96 7.96
C ALA A 70 -1.22 -12.02 8.80
N ALA A 71 -2.53 -11.95 8.56
CA ALA A 71 -3.47 -11.15 9.35
C ALA A 71 -3.55 -11.61 10.81
N ALA A 72 -3.57 -12.92 11.06
CA ALA A 72 -3.56 -13.46 12.42
C ALA A 72 -2.27 -13.10 13.18
N VAL A 73 -1.12 -13.23 12.51
CA VAL A 73 0.19 -12.90 13.10
C VAL A 73 0.34 -11.40 13.30
N SER A 74 -0.21 -10.55 12.42
CA SER A 74 -0.12 -9.09 12.56
C SER A 74 -0.84 -8.54 13.80
N LEU A 75 -1.78 -9.29 14.39
CA LEU A 75 -2.50 -8.85 15.59
C LEU A 75 -1.64 -8.88 16.87
N ARG A 76 -0.58 -9.68 16.91
CA ARG A 76 0.29 -9.85 18.10
C ARG A 76 1.78 -9.83 17.81
N GLY A 77 2.19 -10.01 16.57
CA GLY A 77 3.58 -10.02 16.12
C GLY A 77 4.04 -8.69 15.53
N GLY A 78 5.34 -8.58 15.29
CA GLY A 78 5.93 -7.47 14.54
C GLY A 78 5.81 -7.65 13.02
N LEU A 79 6.18 -6.61 12.26
CA LEU A 79 6.18 -6.64 10.79
C LEU A 79 7.01 -7.80 10.23
N MET A 80 8.16 -8.08 10.84
CA MET A 80 9.05 -9.15 10.39
C MET A 80 8.42 -10.54 10.60
N SER A 81 7.77 -10.78 11.74
CA SER A 81 7.11 -12.07 12.01
C SER A 81 5.90 -12.29 11.11
N MET A 82 5.11 -11.23 10.84
CA MET A 82 4.00 -11.27 9.89
C MET A 82 4.50 -11.64 8.49
N PHE A 83 5.55 -10.96 8.02
CA PHE A 83 6.13 -11.18 6.70
C PHE A 83 6.64 -12.61 6.55
N LEU A 84 7.45 -13.09 7.51
CA LEU A 84 8.02 -14.45 7.46
C LEU A 84 6.93 -15.52 7.53
N ALA A 85 5.93 -15.37 8.40
CA ALA A 85 4.84 -16.33 8.52
C ALA A 85 3.99 -16.40 7.25
N GLY A 86 3.59 -15.24 6.70
CA GLY A 86 2.84 -15.19 5.45
C GLY A 86 3.61 -15.77 4.26
N ALA A 87 4.89 -15.42 4.14
CA ALA A 87 5.76 -15.93 3.08
C ALA A 87 5.96 -17.46 3.19
N ALA A 88 6.21 -17.97 4.40
CA ALA A 88 6.37 -19.41 4.62
C ALA A 88 5.10 -20.18 4.24
N VAL A 89 3.92 -19.70 4.67
CA VAL A 89 2.64 -20.32 4.32
C VAL A 89 2.41 -20.27 2.81
N LEU A 90 2.68 -19.15 2.15
CA LEU A 90 2.49 -19.03 0.71
C LEU A 90 3.39 -19.99 -0.07
N ILE A 91 4.67 -20.08 0.30
CA ILE A 91 5.65 -20.97 -0.35
C ILE A 91 5.22 -22.43 -0.18
N LEU A 92 4.87 -22.84 1.04
CA LEU A 92 4.42 -24.20 1.33
C LEU A 92 3.11 -24.52 0.60
N ALA A 93 2.13 -23.62 0.67
CA ALA A 93 0.85 -23.82 0.00
C ALA A 93 1.01 -23.94 -1.52
N ARG A 94 1.89 -23.14 -2.13
CA ARG A 94 2.21 -23.27 -3.57
C ARG A 94 2.98 -24.54 -3.91
N GLN A 95 3.84 -25.05 -3.02
CA GLN A 95 4.54 -26.32 -3.26
C GLN A 95 3.62 -27.55 -3.17
N PHE A 96 2.58 -27.52 -2.34
CA PHE A 96 1.68 -28.67 -2.15
C PHE A 96 0.36 -28.58 -2.94
N ALA A 97 -0.05 -27.38 -3.36
CA ALA A 97 -1.28 -27.14 -4.12
C ALA A 97 -1.05 -26.73 -5.59
N GLY A 98 0.20 -26.76 -6.06
CA GLY A 98 0.58 -26.66 -7.48
C GLY A 98 0.84 -28.04 -8.06
#